data_AF-A0A7X8A5L3-F1
#
_entry.id   AF-A0A7X8A5L3-F1
#
_cell.length_a   1.000
_cell.length_b   1.000
_cell.length_c   1.000
_cell.angle_alpha   90.00
_cell.angle_beta   90.00
_cell.angle_gamma   90.00
#
_symmetry.space_group_name_H-M   'P 1'
#
loop_
_entity.id
_entity.type
_entity.pdbx_description
1 polymer ?
#
loop_
_entity_poly.entity_id
_entity_poly.type
_entity_poly.pdbx_seq_one_letter_code
_entity_poly.pdbx_strand_id
1 'polypeptide(L)'
;MKKSQRITIGVIVVLVLLSLYGLYPSLVFHSMTNDEKQALLDSNPTEYYKLKNRALRLGLDLKGGMHIVLQVEKPAEGSPSTDVVERALEIIRNRIDKIWVTEPLIQKSGSDRIVVDLPGFTDIEQAKKLIGETAQLQFKLTLPPEEAQALLNRIDSVLAKSKTMAGAGTAAVDSLKAVKKDTTEQSIASMFNQGDTAGKSAEEPIEAENAKPLTSLFSETNGTMFAVSMDDYYEANALLQSPEVKAIIPSDVQFAWSTRPFFRGERKYQGLYILRNRVELSGEHLVDANPSFDQFRRPIVSFELDKAGARKFAGLTSANINKPLAIVLDDRVESAPEIKATIRDRGQIELGGAGASWEDAKLLSVVLKAGALPAKVNIIQNSIIGPSLGQDSINKGKMAMIIGLIAVLVFMFFYYRLSGLIADLGLLLNFLWIFAFMIIPGINATLTMPGIAGIILTMGMSVDSNVLIFERIREELRTGKTIRASIDAGYDRAMLTIIDSHVTTLITALFLFIFGTGPIKGFAVTLSVGVTLSLFTAFFITRAIFDIRKQYQTLSI
;
A
#
# COMPACT_ATOMS: atom_id res chain seq x y z
N MET A 1 47.37 -0.10 -1.12
CA MET A 1 46.14 -0.22 -0.30
C MET A 1 46.28 -1.31 0.74
N LYS A 2 45.98 -1.02 2.00
CA LYS A 2 45.87 -2.03 3.07
C LYS A 2 44.61 -2.91 2.83
N LYS A 3 44.63 -4.17 3.30
CA LYS A 3 43.47 -5.10 3.20
C LYS A 3 42.17 -4.49 3.73
N SER A 4 42.25 -3.74 4.83
CA SER A 4 41.12 -2.98 5.40
C SER A 4 40.49 -1.98 4.42
N GLN A 5 41.29 -1.29 3.60
CA GLN A 5 40.78 -0.27 2.67
C GLN A 5 40.04 -0.90 1.47
N ARG A 6 40.49 -2.07 1.01
CA ARG A 6 39.81 -2.82 -0.06
C ARG A 6 38.43 -3.30 0.39
N ILE A 7 38.32 -3.72 1.66
CA ILE A 7 37.05 -4.13 2.25
C ILE A 7 36.10 -2.93 2.34
N THR A 8 36.55 -1.78 2.84
CA THR A 8 35.71 -0.57 2.96
C THR A 8 35.18 -0.12 1.60
N ILE A 9 36.03 -0.04 0.57
CA ILE A 9 35.58 0.34 -0.78
C ILE A 9 34.63 -0.71 -1.36
N GLY A 10 34.92 -2.00 -1.16
CA GLY A 10 34.02 -3.08 -1.57
C GLY A 10 32.63 -2.94 -0.95
N VAL A 11 32.55 -2.66 0.35
CA VAL A 11 31.28 -2.40 1.06
C VAL A 11 30.55 -1.19 0.48
N ILE A 12 31.25 -0.09 0.21
CA ILE A 12 30.65 1.12 -0.39
C ILE A 12 30.05 0.80 -1.77
N VAL A 13 30.80 0.11 -2.64
CA VAL A 13 30.33 -0.24 -3.99
C VAL A 13 29.09 -1.14 -3.91
N VAL A 14 29.10 -2.15 -3.03
CA VAL A 14 27.94 -3.04 -2.80
C VAL A 14 26.74 -2.24 -2.31
N LEU A 15 26.93 -1.34 -1.34
CA LEU A 15 25.85 -0.48 -0.84
C LEU A 15 25.28 0.43 -1.92
N VAL A 16 26.11 1.01 -2.79
CA VAL A 16 25.65 1.84 -3.92
C VAL A 16 24.86 1.01 -4.92
N LEU A 17 25.33 -0.18 -5.28
CA LEU A 17 24.62 -1.07 -6.21
C LEU A 17 23.27 -1.53 -5.64
N LEU A 18 23.23 -1.91 -4.36
CA LEU A 18 21.98 -2.26 -3.68
C LEU A 18 21.01 -1.06 -3.63
N SER A 19 21.53 0.14 -3.39
CA SER A 19 20.72 1.36 -3.34
C SER A 19 20.13 1.70 -4.70
N LEU A 20 20.92 1.60 -5.77
CA LEU A 20 20.44 1.82 -7.14
C LEU A 20 19.41 0.77 -7.56
N TYR A 21 19.63 -0.50 -7.21
CA TYR A 21 18.67 -1.58 -7.44
C TYR A 21 17.34 -1.34 -6.70
N GLY A 22 17.42 -0.90 -5.43
CA GLY A 22 16.24 -0.55 -4.63
C GLY A 22 15.48 0.67 -5.16
N LEU A 23 16.18 1.66 -5.71
CA LEU A 23 15.57 2.87 -6.27
C LEU A 23 14.93 2.66 -7.65
N TYR A 24 15.41 1.69 -8.41
CA TYR A 24 15.00 1.48 -9.81
C TYR A 24 13.47 1.39 -10.00
N PRO A 25 12.71 0.59 -9.22
CA PRO A 25 11.25 0.55 -9.33
C PRO A 25 10.59 1.91 -9.07
N SER A 26 11.10 2.67 -8.09
CA SER A 26 10.57 3.99 -7.75
C SER A 26 10.80 5.00 -8.86
N LEU A 27 11.96 4.96 -9.50
CA LEU A 27 12.28 5.81 -10.65
C LEU A 27 11.34 5.53 -11.81
N VAL A 28 11.16 4.26 -12.16
CA VAL A 28 10.26 3.83 -13.24
C VAL A 28 8.82 4.26 -12.96
N PHE A 29 8.31 4.00 -11.75
CA PHE A 29 6.93 4.33 -11.40
C PHE A 29 6.64 5.83 -11.38
N HIS A 30 7.59 6.66 -10.92
CA HIS A 30 7.39 8.12 -10.86
C HIS A 30 7.74 8.83 -12.17
N SER A 31 8.53 8.22 -13.07
CA SER A 31 8.76 8.76 -14.40
C SER A 31 7.59 8.53 -15.36
N MET A 32 6.77 7.51 -15.12
CA MET A 32 5.57 7.24 -15.93
C MET A 32 4.51 8.34 -15.78
N THR A 33 3.97 8.76 -16.91
CA THR A 33 2.80 9.64 -17.01
C THR A 33 1.55 8.96 -16.45
N ASN A 34 0.50 9.74 -16.16
CA ASN A 34 -0.76 9.17 -15.67
C ASN A 34 -1.40 8.22 -16.70
N ASP A 35 -1.28 8.53 -17.99
CA ASP A 35 -1.80 7.69 -19.07
C ASP A 35 -1.03 6.37 -19.20
N GLU A 36 0.30 6.39 -19.05
CA GLU A 36 1.12 5.17 -19.03
C GLU A 36 0.84 4.31 -17.80
N LYS A 37 0.60 4.94 -16.64
CA LYS A 37 0.19 4.22 -15.42
C LYS A 37 -1.16 3.54 -15.61
N GLN A 38 -2.09 4.21 -16.28
CA GLN A 38 -3.42 3.67 -16.56
C GLN A 38 -3.34 2.56 -17.62
N ALA A 39 -2.56 2.75 -18.69
CA ALA A 39 -2.30 1.69 -19.67
C ALA A 39 -1.60 0.47 -19.05
N LEU A 40 -0.67 0.66 -18.11
CA LEU A 40 -0.03 -0.43 -17.38
C LEU A 40 -1.00 -1.12 -16.43
N LEU A 41 -1.89 -0.36 -15.78
CA LEU A 41 -2.96 -0.91 -14.97
C LEU A 41 -3.92 -1.76 -15.80
N ASP A 42 -4.23 -1.33 -17.03
CA ASP A 42 -5.16 -2.01 -17.93
C ASP A 42 -4.54 -3.23 -18.63
N SER A 43 -3.23 -3.18 -18.93
CA SER A 43 -2.52 -4.26 -19.64
C SER A 43 -1.86 -5.29 -18.74
N ASN A 44 -1.26 -4.86 -17.61
CA ASN A 44 -0.57 -5.75 -16.67
C ASN A 44 -0.69 -5.24 -15.21
N PRO A 45 -1.86 -5.43 -14.58
CA PRO A 45 -2.15 -4.93 -13.23
C PRO A 45 -1.10 -5.37 -12.19
N THR A 46 -0.64 -6.62 -12.27
CA THR A 46 0.34 -7.20 -11.34
C THR A 46 1.66 -6.45 -11.34
N GLU A 47 2.12 -6.04 -12.53
CA GLU A 47 3.36 -5.27 -12.67
C GLU A 47 3.19 -3.84 -12.16
N TYR A 48 2.05 -3.21 -12.43
CA TYR A 48 1.69 -1.91 -11.86
C TYR A 48 1.75 -1.93 -10.33
N TYR A 49 1.10 -2.91 -9.68
CA TYR A 49 1.10 -3.01 -8.22
C TYR A 49 2.47 -3.37 -7.65
N LYS A 50 3.27 -4.19 -8.36
CA LYS A 50 4.65 -4.50 -7.95
C LYS A 50 5.56 -3.28 -7.99
N LEU A 51 5.48 -2.47 -9.05
CA LEU A 51 6.21 -1.22 -9.18
C LEU A 51 5.75 -0.20 -8.13
N LYS A 52 4.44 -0.05 -7.97
CA LYS A 52 3.82 0.86 -7.00
C LYS A 52 4.21 0.54 -5.55
N ASN A 53 4.14 -0.74 -5.16
CA ASN A 53 4.47 -1.17 -3.80
C ASN A 53 5.96 -1.01 -3.45
N ARG A 54 6.83 -0.98 -4.46
CA ARG A 54 8.27 -0.71 -4.32
C ARG A 54 8.63 0.75 -4.60
N ALA A 55 7.66 1.60 -4.91
CA ALA A 55 7.89 3.01 -5.16
C ALA A 55 7.91 3.81 -3.84
N LEU A 56 8.59 4.96 -3.87
CA LEU A 56 8.61 5.89 -2.74
C LEU A 56 7.18 6.34 -2.38
N ARG A 57 6.81 6.18 -1.10
CA ARG A 57 5.49 6.63 -0.62
C ARG A 57 5.52 8.14 -0.43
N LEU A 58 4.67 8.85 -1.15
CA LEU A 58 4.46 10.29 -0.95
C LEU A 58 3.34 10.53 0.06
N GLY A 59 3.51 11.56 0.89
CA GLY A 59 2.56 11.99 1.91
C GLY A 59 1.36 12.71 1.34
N LEU A 60 0.35 12.88 2.18
CA LEU A 60 -0.90 13.56 1.81
C LEU A 60 -0.68 15.00 1.35
N ASP A 61 0.31 15.65 1.94
CA ASP A 61 0.73 17.01 1.62
C ASP A 61 1.39 17.14 0.24
N LEU A 62 1.88 16.03 -0.33
CA LEU A 62 2.42 15.95 -1.68
C LEU A 62 1.42 15.41 -2.69
N LYS A 63 0.65 14.37 -2.33
CA LYS A 63 -0.35 13.72 -3.20
C LYS A 63 -1.69 14.47 -3.25
N GLY A 64 -1.99 15.28 -2.24
CA GLY A 64 -3.33 15.77 -1.96
C GLY A 64 -4.23 14.69 -1.34
N GLY A 65 -5.29 15.12 -0.67
CA GLY A 65 -6.30 14.27 -0.04
C GLY A 65 -6.73 14.81 1.33
N MET A 66 -7.28 13.93 2.17
CA MET A 66 -7.88 14.30 3.45
C MET A 66 -7.21 13.62 4.63
N HIS A 67 -6.94 14.39 5.68
CA HIS A 67 -6.48 13.95 6.99
C HIS A 67 -7.61 14.13 8.00
N ILE A 68 -7.97 13.05 8.71
CA ILE A 68 -9.02 13.05 9.73
C ILE A 68 -8.44 12.50 11.02
N VAL A 69 -8.66 13.21 12.13
CA VAL A 69 -8.42 12.69 13.47
C VAL A 69 -9.76 12.43 14.12
N LEU A 70 -9.95 11.16 14.45
CA LEU A 70 -11.13 10.60 15.08
C LEU A 70 -10.82 10.37 16.55
N GLN A 71 -11.73 10.75 17.44
CA GLN A 71 -11.69 10.41 18.85
C GLN A 71 -12.80 9.41 19.14
N VAL A 72 -12.42 8.27 19.71
CA VAL A 72 -13.34 7.24 20.15
C VAL A 72 -13.85 7.63 21.52
N GLU A 73 -15.16 7.83 21.69
CA GLU A 73 -15.74 8.08 23.01
C GLU A 73 -15.43 6.92 23.96
N LYS A 74 -15.07 7.23 25.20
CA LYS A 74 -14.84 6.19 26.21
C LYS A 74 -16.18 5.50 26.51
N PRO A 75 -16.28 4.15 26.45
CA PRO A 75 -17.45 3.47 26.95
C PRO A 75 -17.63 3.74 28.45
N ALA A 76 -18.87 3.80 28.91
CA ALA A 76 -19.18 3.94 30.34
C ALA A 76 -18.52 2.78 31.14
N GLU A 77 -17.76 3.17 32.16
CA GLU A 77 -17.01 2.37 33.17
C GLU A 77 -16.67 0.89 32.88
N GLY A 78 -15.36 0.59 32.80
CA GLY A 78 -14.81 -0.74 33.10
C GLY A 78 -14.15 -1.53 31.96
N SER A 79 -14.15 -1.05 30.72
CA SER A 79 -13.49 -1.72 29.58
C SER A 79 -12.12 -1.12 29.25
N PRO A 80 -11.07 -1.92 28.95
CA PRO A 80 -9.79 -1.39 28.50
C PRO A 80 -9.97 -0.60 27.20
N SER A 81 -9.66 0.70 27.23
CA SER A 81 -9.82 1.61 26.10
C SER A 81 -8.98 1.22 24.89
N THR A 82 -7.85 0.53 25.12
CA THR A 82 -6.96 0.02 24.06
C THR A 82 -7.68 -0.94 23.12
N ASP A 83 -8.41 -1.92 23.66
CA ASP A 83 -9.15 -2.91 22.88
C ASP A 83 -10.24 -2.24 22.03
N VAL A 84 -10.92 -1.21 22.54
CA VAL A 84 -12.00 -0.52 21.83
C VAL A 84 -11.46 0.33 20.67
N VAL A 85 -10.30 0.96 20.84
CA VAL A 85 -9.66 1.75 19.79
C VAL A 85 -9.10 0.87 18.68
N GLU A 86 -8.50 -0.27 19.01
CA GLU A 86 -8.03 -1.24 18.00
C GLU A 86 -9.19 -1.80 17.18
N ARG A 87 -10.35 -2.05 17.81
CA ARG A 87 -11.58 -2.45 17.13
C ARG A 87 -12.12 -1.38 16.19
N ALA A 88 -12.23 -0.15 16.69
CA ALA A 88 -12.66 0.97 15.87
C ALA A 88 -11.70 1.17 14.67
N LEU A 89 -10.40 0.97 14.87
CA LEU A 89 -9.40 1.03 13.81
C LEU A 89 -9.66 -0.02 12.72
N GLU A 90 -9.96 -1.27 13.08
CA GLU A 90 -10.25 -2.33 12.09
C GLU A 90 -11.56 -2.09 11.35
N ILE A 91 -12.61 -1.64 12.04
CA ILE A 91 -13.89 -1.29 11.41
C ILE A 91 -13.68 -0.14 10.41
N ILE A 92 -12.96 0.91 10.82
CA ILE A 92 -12.64 2.06 9.97
C ILE A 92 -11.78 1.62 8.77
N ARG A 93 -10.82 0.73 8.97
CA ARG A 93 -10.02 0.14 7.87
C ARG A 93 -10.90 -0.59 6.87
N ASN A 94 -11.76 -1.49 7.33
CA ASN A 94 -12.65 -2.25 6.46
C ASN A 94 -13.61 -1.37 5.66
N ARG A 95 -14.05 -0.23 6.23
CA ARG A 95 -14.93 0.73 5.57
C ARG A 95 -14.22 1.60 4.57
N ILE A 96 -13.02 2.06 4.90
CA ILE A 96 -12.22 2.85 3.99
C ILE A 96 -11.79 1.99 2.80
N ASP A 97 -11.56 0.69 2.98
CA ASP A 97 -11.30 -0.23 1.86
C ASP A 97 -12.49 -0.34 0.88
N LYS A 98 -13.73 -0.02 1.31
CA LYS A 98 -14.89 0.08 0.39
C LYS A 98 -14.81 1.32 -0.49
N ILE A 99 -14.16 2.36 0.00
CA ILE A 99 -13.89 3.57 -0.76
C ILE A 99 -12.65 3.24 -1.60
N TRP A 100 -12.70 3.52 -2.90
CA TRP A 100 -11.59 3.31 -3.83
C TRP A 100 -10.45 4.31 -3.60
N VAL A 101 -10.03 4.49 -2.34
CA VAL A 101 -8.96 5.39 -1.94
C VAL A 101 -7.64 4.66 -2.09
N THR A 102 -6.72 5.30 -2.79
CA THR A 102 -5.37 4.79 -2.95
C THR A 102 -4.61 4.87 -1.62
N GLU A 103 -4.43 3.72 -0.96
CA GLU A 103 -3.52 3.53 0.19
C GLU A 103 -3.87 4.40 1.42
N PRO A 104 -5.00 4.14 2.09
CA PRO A 104 -5.35 4.86 3.30
C PRO A 104 -4.34 4.58 4.43
N LEU A 105 -3.86 5.61 5.11
CA LEU A 105 -3.02 5.47 6.30
C LEU A 105 -3.89 5.57 7.54
N ILE A 106 -4.12 4.45 8.21
CA ILE A 106 -4.95 4.41 9.42
C ILE A 106 -4.07 3.97 10.57
N GLN A 107 -3.87 4.86 11.54
CA GLN A 107 -2.98 4.65 12.67
C GLN A 107 -3.64 5.11 13.98
N LYS A 108 -3.37 4.38 15.05
CA LYS A 108 -3.73 4.83 16.40
C LYS A 108 -2.80 5.99 16.82
N SER A 109 -3.38 7.02 17.42
CA SER A 109 -2.66 8.16 17.98
C SER A 109 -3.04 8.33 19.45
N GLY A 110 -2.10 8.05 20.35
CA GLY A 110 -2.38 8.05 21.80
C GLY A 110 -3.31 6.91 22.24
N SER A 111 -4.11 7.16 23.28
CA SER A 111 -4.96 6.14 23.92
C SER A 111 -6.37 6.03 23.38
N ASP A 112 -6.90 7.07 22.73
CA ASP A 112 -8.32 7.22 22.35
C ASP A 112 -8.53 7.83 20.96
N ARG A 113 -7.47 8.11 20.19
CA ARG A 113 -7.58 8.72 18.86
C ARG A 113 -7.11 7.79 17.75
N ILE A 114 -7.74 7.95 16.60
CA ILE A 114 -7.42 7.26 15.35
C ILE A 114 -7.18 8.33 14.29
N VAL A 115 -6.02 8.30 13.66
CA VAL A 115 -5.64 9.16 12.55
C VAL A 115 -5.88 8.40 11.26
N VAL A 116 -6.58 9.04 10.34
CA VAL A 116 -6.97 8.50 9.03
C VAL A 116 -6.51 9.47 7.96
N ASP A 117 -5.57 9.06 7.11
CA ASP A 117 -5.21 9.77 5.88
C ASP A 117 -5.81 9.06 4.67
N LEU A 118 -6.50 9.82 3.82
CA LEU A 118 -7.16 9.36 2.59
C LEU A 118 -6.55 10.10 1.39
N PRO A 119 -5.48 9.58 0.77
CA PRO A 119 -4.84 10.21 -0.38
C PRO A 119 -5.78 10.28 -1.59
N GLY A 120 -5.84 11.45 -2.23
CA GLY A 120 -6.69 11.69 -3.40
C GLY A 120 -8.19 11.77 -3.12
N PHE A 121 -8.62 11.64 -1.86
CA PHE A 121 -10.02 11.76 -1.46
C PHE A 121 -10.28 13.12 -0.81
N THR A 122 -11.24 13.88 -1.33
CA THR A 122 -11.49 15.27 -0.92
C THR A 122 -12.88 15.51 -0.34
N ASP A 123 -13.82 14.56 -0.46
CA ASP A 123 -15.20 14.71 0.01
C ASP A 123 -15.34 14.33 1.48
N ILE A 124 -15.37 15.34 2.37
CA ILE A 124 -15.54 15.15 3.81
C ILE A 124 -16.88 14.50 4.16
N GLU A 125 -17.98 14.88 3.50
CA GLU A 125 -19.32 14.44 3.91
C GLU A 125 -19.54 12.97 3.59
N GLN A 126 -19.02 12.51 2.45
CA GLN A 126 -18.98 11.08 2.12
C GLN A 126 -18.10 10.29 3.09
N ALA A 127 -16.90 10.78 3.43
CA ALA A 127 -16.04 10.11 4.40
C ALA A 127 -16.67 10.07 5.80
N LYS A 128 -17.30 11.17 6.25
CA LYS A 128 -18.02 11.26 7.52
C LYS A 128 -19.11 10.22 7.62
N LYS A 129 -19.95 10.12 6.58
CA LYS A 129 -21.06 9.18 6.53
C LYS A 129 -20.55 7.74 6.66
N LEU A 130 -19.51 7.40 5.92
CA LEU A 130 -18.96 6.04 5.89
C LEU A 130 -18.20 5.67 7.17
N ILE A 131 -17.43 6.60 7.74
CA ILE A 131 -16.70 6.39 8.99
C ILE A 131 -17.66 6.38 10.19
N GLY A 132 -18.75 7.16 10.13
CA GLY A 132 -19.71 7.34 11.22
C GLY A 132 -20.91 6.39 11.23
N GLU A 133 -21.23 5.68 10.14
CA GLU A 133 -22.32 4.69 10.11
C GLU A 133 -22.01 3.52 11.06
N THR A 134 -23.00 2.82 11.61
CA THR A 134 -22.78 1.84 12.67
C THR A 134 -22.77 0.40 12.13
N ALA A 135 -21.95 -0.50 12.70
CA ALA A 135 -21.78 -1.84 12.12
C ALA A 135 -22.99 -2.76 12.33
N GLN A 136 -23.60 -3.30 11.28
CA GLN A 136 -24.81 -4.12 11.42
C GLN A 136 -24.54 -5.61 11.16
N LEU A 137 -24.79 -6.44 12.18
CA LEU A 137 -24.84 -7.90 12.02
C LEU A 137 -26.10 -8.28 11.23
N GLN A 138 -25.92 -9.08 10.19
CA GLN A 138 -27.00 -9.60 9.35
C GLN A 138 -26.78 -11.10 9.08
N PHE A 139 -27.85 -11.88 9.18
CA PHE A 139 -27.89 -13.27 8.73
C PHE A 139 -28.57 -13.31 7.36
N LYS A 140 -27.85 -13.81 6.35
CA LYS A 140 -28.33 -13.94 4.97
C LYS A 140 -28.14 -15.36 4.48
N LEU A 141 -29.07 -15.87 3.68
CA LEU A 141 -28.88 -17.16 3.01
C LEU A 141 -27.91 -17.01 1.84
N THR A 142 -27.02 -17.97 1.66
CA THR A 142 -26.18 -18.02 0.45
C THR A 142 -27.00 -18.50 -0.74
N LEU A 143 -26.62 -18.05 -1.93
CA LEU A 143 -27.17 -18.58 -3.17
C LEU A 143 -26.69 -20.04 -3.35
N PRO A 144 -27.58 -20.98 -3.74
CA PRO A 144 -27.18 -22.36 -4.03
C PRO A 144 -26.06 -22.43 -5.08
N PRO A 145 -25.13 -23.39 -5.00
CA PRO A 145 -23.98 -23.47 -5.91
C PRO A 145 -24.36 -23.50 -7.40
N GLU A 146 -25.46 -24.18 -7.75
CA GLU A 146 -25.95 -24.27 -9.13
C GLU A 146 -26.43 -22.92 -9.67
N GLU A 147 -27.23 -22.19 -8.89
CA GLU A 147 -27.71 -20.84 -9.22
C GLU A 147 -26.54 -19.83 -9.27
N ALA A 148 -25.60 -19.95 -8.33
CA ALA A 148 -24.39 -19.14 -8.27
C ALA A 148 -23.52 -19.32 -9.52
N GLN A 149 -23.28 -20.57 -9.94
CA GLN A 149 -22.49 -20.86 -11.13
C GLN A 149 -23.19 -20.36 -12.41
N ALA A 150 -24.51 -20.51 -12.51
CA ALA A 150 -25.28 -20.00 -13.64
C ALA A 150 -25.20 -18.47 -13.74
N LEU A 151 -25.28 -17.76 -12.61
CA LEU A 151 -25.13 -16.30 -12.56
C LEU A 151 -23.71 -15.88 -12.98
N LEU A 152 -22.68 -16.55 -12.49
CA LEU A 152 -21.30 -16.26 -12.85
C LEU A 152 -21.02 -16.49 -14.35
N ASN A 153 -21.54 -17.58 -14.92
CA ASN A 153 -21.43 -17.83 -16.36
C ASN A 153 -22.12 -16.74 -17.19
N ARG A 154 -23.28 -16.24 -16.73
CA ARG A 154 -23.98 -15.13 -17.37
C ARG A 154 -23.16 -13.84 -17.30
N ILE A 155 -22.55 -13.54 -16.15
CA ILE A 155 -21.66 -12.39 -15.96
C ILE A 155 -20.46 -12.48 -16.92
N ASP A 156 -19.80 -13.64 -16.99
CA ASP A 156 -18.69 -13.88 -17.92
C ASP A 156 -19.08 -13.64 -19.37
N SER A 157 -20.27 -14.12 -19.79
CA SER A 157 -20.75 -13.94 -21.16
C SER A 157 -20.95 -12.47 -21.54
N VAL A 158 -21.33 -11.60 -20.59
CA VAL A 158 -21.50 -10.17 -20.86
C VAL A 158 -20.18 -9.43 -20.81
N LEU A 159 -19.32 -9.75 -19.86
CA LEU A 159 -17.96 -9.20 -19.81
C LEU A 159 -17.16 -9.55 -21.07
N ALA A 160 -17.32 -10.77 -21.58
CA ALA A 160 -16.72 -11.20 -22.85
C ALA A 160 -17.26 -10.38 -24.04
N LYS A 161 -18.59 -10.20 -24.12
CA LYS A 161 -19.24 -9.41 -25.17
C LYS A 161 -18.86 -7.92 -25.13
N SER A 162 -18.73 -7.34 -23.94
CA SER A 162 -18.29 -5.96 -23.77
C SER A 162 -16.84 -5.76 -24.22
N LYS A 163 -15.92 -6.66 -23.84
CA LYS A 163 -14.53 -6.63 -24.32
C LYS A 163 -14.44 -6.71 -25.84
N THR A 164 -15.25 -7.55 -26.50
CA THR A 164 -15.30 -7.61 -27.97
C THR A 164 -15.89 -6.35 -28.62
N MET A 165 -16.88 -5.70 -28.00
CA MET A 165 -17.44 -4.44 -28.53
C MET A 165 -16.49 -3.24 -28.32
N ALA A 166 -15.73 -3.20 -27.22
CA ALA A 166 -14.69 -2.20 -26.99
C ALA A 166 -13.53 -2.32 -27.99
N GLY A 167 -13.18 -3.55 -28.40
CA GLY A 167 -12.20 -3.82 -29.47
C GLY A 167 -12.71 -3.48 -30.88
N ALA A 168 -14.01 -3.66 -31.15
CA ALA A 168 -14.60 -3.29 -32.44
C ALA A 168 -14.67 -1.76 -32.66
N GLY A 169 -14.84 -0.99 -31.59
CA GLY A 169 -14.82 0.48 -31.62
C GLY A 169 -13.45 1.06 -31.99
N THR A 170 -12.36 0.35 -31.71
CA THR A 170 -10.99 0.77 -32.08
C THR A 170 -10.67 0.42 -33.55
N ALA A 171 -11.17 -0.71 -34.06
CA ALA A 171 -10.99 -1.09 -35.46
C ALA A 171 -11.73 -0.16 -36.45
N ALA A 172 -12.88 0.40 -36.07
CA ALA A 172 -13.61 1.35 -36.92
C ALA A 172 -12.88 2.70 -37.07
N VAL A 173 -12.10 3.12 -36.07
CA VAL A 173 -11.34 4.39 -36.11
C VAL A 173 -10.07 4.27 -36.95
N ASP A 174 -9.44 3.09 -37.01
CA ASP A 174 -8.26 2.87 -37.87
C ASP A 174 -8.62 2.70 -39.36
N SER A 175 -9.81 2.17 -39.67
CA SER A 175 -10.28 2.03 -41.06
C SER A 175 -10.59 3.37 -41.75
N LEU A 176 -10.82 4.45 -40.98
CA LEU A 176 -11.05 5.81 -41.51
C LEU A 176 -9.76 6.62 -41.74
N LYS A 177 -8.59 6.14 -41.28
CA LYS A 177 -7.28 6.77 -41.53
C LYS A 177 -6.51 6.17 -42.71
N ALA A 178 -6.97 5.05 -43.27
CA ALA A 178 -6.31 4.36 -44.39
C ALA A 178 -6.78 4.80 -45.79
N VAL A 179 -7.76 5.71 -45.91
CA VAL A 179 -8.20 6.25 -47.22
C VAL A 179 -7.43 7.53 -47.55
N LYS A 180 -6.13 7.39 -47.81
CA LYS A 180 -5.32 8.36 -48.58
C LYS A 180 -3.95 7.78 -48.91
N LYS A 181 -3.89 6.86 -49.88
CA LYS A 181 -2.77 6.82 -50.83
C LYS A 181 -3.06 5.94 -52.06
N ASP A 182 -2.91 6.61 -53.20
CA ASP A 182 -2.57 6.12 -54.54
C ASP A 182 -3.52 5.19 -55.30
N THR A 183 -4.20 5.84 -56.25
CA THR A 183 -4.62 5.33 -57.55
C THR A 183 -3.44 4.92 -58.45
N THR A 184 -3.76 3.98 -59.35
CA THR A 184 -3.14 3.63 -60.65
C THR A 184 -2.03 2.58 -60.64
N GLU A 185 -2.37 1.34 -61.02
CA GLU A 185 -1.98 0.75 -62.31
C GLU A 185 -2.71 -0.59 -62.55
N GLN A 186 -3.23 -0.74 -63.77
CA GLN A 186 -3.80 -1.97 -64.30
C GLN A 186 -2.70 -3.00 -64.56
N SER A 187 -2.98 -4.30 -64.41
CA SER A 187 -2.78 -5.23 -65.51
C SER A 187 -3.45 -6.57 -65.27
N ILE A 188 -4.10 -6.98 -66.36
CA ILE A 188 -4.82 -8.21 -66.61
C ILE A 188 -3.75 -9.24 -66.99
N ALA A 189 -3.25 -10.02 -66.03
CA ALA A 189 -2.27 -11.08 -66.32
C ALA A 189 -2.22 -12.12 -65.20
N SER A 190 -3.16 -13.06 -65.20
CA SER A 190 -2.95 -14.48 -64.82
C SER A 190 -4.28 -15.23 -64.66
N MET A 191 -5.19 -15.04 -65.62
CA MET A 191 -6.14 -16.11 -65.98
C MET A 191 -5.37 -17.19 -66.75
N PHE A 192 -4.53 -17.98 -66.10
CA PHE A 192 -4.02 -19.29 -66.58
C PHE A 192 -3.15 -19.92 -65.48
N ASN A 193 -3.78 -20.69 -64.58
CA ASN A 193 -3.27 -22.03 -64.28
C ASN A 193 -4.30 -22.83 -63.50
N GLN A 194 -4.83 -23.84 -64.18
CA GLN A 194 -5.62 -24.93 -63.64
C GLN A 194 -4.62 -26.03 -63.29
N GLY A 195 -4.59 -26.48 -62.03
CA GLY A 195 -3.71 -27.56 -61.58
C GLY A 195 -3.79 -27.77 -60.07
N ASP A 196 -4.58 -28.76 -59.67
CA ASP A 196 -4.64 -29.51 -58.41
C ASP A 196 -3.84 -29.03 -57.20
N THR A 197 -4.53 -28.78 -56.07
CA THR A 197 -4.30 -29.52 -54.81
C THR A 197 -5.29 -29.12 -53.70
N ALA A 198 -5.86 -30.16 -53.08
CA ALA A 198 -6.13 -30.34 -51.65
C ALA A 198 -6.82 -29.22 -50.83
N GLY A 199 -8.05 -29.54 -50.41
CA GLY A 199 -8.61 -29.27 -49.07
C GLY A 199 -8.25 -27.96 -48.39
N LYS A 200 -9.06 -26.93 -48.61
CA LYS A 200 -9.22 -25.82 -47.64
C LYS A 200 -10.58 -25.98 -46.99
N SER A 201 -10.55 -26.54 -45.78
CA SER A 201 -11.57 -26.34 -44.76
C SER A 201 -11.92 -24.85 -44.70
N ALA A 202 -13.20 -24.54 -44.86
CA ALA A 202 -13.74 -23.27 -44.45
C ALA A 202 -13.45 -23.13 -42.96
N GLU A 203 -12.60 -22.17 -42.59
CA GLU A 203 -12.47 -21.72 -41.21
C GLU A 203 -13.82 -21.11 -40.82
N GLU A 204 -14.56 -21.86 -40.02
CA GLU A 204 -15.72 -21.38 -39.27
C GLU A 204 -15.29 -20.19 -38.38
N PRO A 205 -16.20 -19.23 -38.08
CA PRO A 205 -15.88 -18.10 -37.22
C PRO A 205 -15.44 -18.60 -35.84
N ILE A 206 -14.24 -18.19 -35.43
CA ILE A 206 -13.60 -18.56 -34.17
C ILE A 206 -14.50 -18.17 -32.98
N GLU A 207 -14.69 -19.17 -32.11
CA GLU A 207 -15.46 -19.21 -30.86
C GLU A 207 -15.35 -17.94 -29.99
N ALA A 208 -16.42 -17.14 -29.96
CA ALA A 208 -16.66 -16.15 -28.90
C ALA A 208 -17.41 -16.77 -27.69
N GLU A 209 -17.51 -18.11 -27.61
CA GLU A 209 -18.42 -18.80 -26.70
C GLU A 209 -17.80 -19.20 -25.35
N ASN A 210 -16.48 -19.06 -25.16
CA ASN A 210 -15.77 -19.61 -23.98
C ASN A 210 -14.86 -18.63 -23.21
N ALA A 211 -14.94 -17.31 -23.43
CA ALA A 211 -14.17 -16.36 -22.63
C ALA A 211 -14.74 -16.25 -21.20
N LYS A 212 -13.92 -16.60 -20.20
CA LYS A 212 -14.24 -16.59 -18.76
C LYS A 212 -13.44 -15.52 -18.01
N PRO A 213 -13.74 -14.22 -18.21
CA PRO A 213 -12.93 -13.14 -17.66
C PRO A 213 -12.97 -13.02 -16.14
N LEU A 214 -14.07 -13.40 -15.48
CA LEU A 214 -14.21 -13.36 -14.02
C LEU A 214 -13.95 -14.73 -13.41
N THR A 215 -14.52 -15.80 -13.96
CA THR A 215 -14.36 -17.15 -13.35
C THR A 215 -12.96 -17.75 -13.53
N SER A 216 -12.14 -17.26 -14.47
CA SER A 216 -10.73 -17.67 -14.57
C SER A 216 -9.85 -17.18 -13.40
N LEU A 217 -10.27 -16.10 -12.73
CA LEU A 217 -9.61 -15.57 -11.54
C LEU A 217 -9.90 -16.41 -10.29
N PHE A 218 -10.83 -17.36 -10.39
CA PHE A 218 -11.20 -18.24 -9.29
C PHE A 218 -10.32 -19.49 -9.33
N SER A 219 -9.53 -19.65 -8.28
CA SER A 219 -8.57 -20.76 -8.18
C SER A 219 -9.24 -22.10 -7.84
N GLU A 220 -10.32 -22.08 -7.05
CA GLU A 220 -11.13 -23.25 -6.70
C GLU A 220 -12.47 -22.81 -6.08
N THR A 221 -13.48 -23.67 -6.15
CA THR A 221 -14.82 -23.43 -5.62
C THR A 221 -15.19 -24.46 -4.56
N ASN A 222 -15.31 -24.05 -3.30
CA ASN A 222 -15.81 -24.90 -2.22
C ASN A 222 -17.31 -24.68 -2.04
N GLY A 223 -18.09 -24.99 -3.08
CA GLY A 223 -19.56 -24.91 -3.14
C GLY A 223 -20.15 -23.50 -2.99
N THR A 224 -19.91 -22.87 -1.85
CA THR A 224 -20.51 -21.62 -1.39
C THR A 224 -19.52 -20.45 -1.35
N MET A 225 -18.22 -20.76 -1.38
CA MET A 225 -17.12 -19.81 -1.40
C MET A 225 -16.28 -20.00 -2.67
N PHE A 226 -16.05 -18.90 -3.38
CA PHE A 226 -15.13 -18.81 -4.52
C PHE A 226 -13.79 -18.23 -4.06
N ALA A 227 -12.69 -18.96 -4.23
CA ALA A 227 -11.38 -18.55 -3.75
C ALA A 227 -10.62 -17.74 -4.82
N VAL A 228 -10.32 -16.48 -4.53
CA VAL A 228 -9.56 -15.57 -5.40
C VAL A 228 -8.18 -15.36 -4.79
N SER A 229 -7.12 -15.47 -5.58
CA SER A 229 -5.76 -15.14 -5.10
C SER A 229 -5.72 -13.68 -4.64
N MET A 230 -4.93 -13.35 -3.62
CA MET A 230 -4.76 -11.95 -3.21
C MET A 230 -4.19 -11.07 -4.33
N ASP A 231 -3.42 -11.66 -5.25
CA ASP A 231 -2.89 -10.97 -6.43
C ASP A 231 -4.01 -10.58 -7.41
N ASP A 232 -5.03 -11.44 -7.56
CA ASP A 232 -6.15 -11.27 -8.51
C ASP A 232 -7.38 -10.60 -7.88
N TYR A 233 -7.40 -10.47 -6.55
CA TYR A 233 -8.53 -9.92 -5.77
C TYR A 233 -8.98 -8.55 -6.29
N TYR A 234 -8.04 -7.66 -6.59
CA TYR A 234 -8.36 -6.31 -7.02
C TYR A 234 -9.00 -6.29 -8.42
N GLU A 235 -8.55 -7.16 -9.32
CA GLU A 235 -9.14 -7.31 -10.66
C GLU A 235 -10.57 -7.87 -10.56
N ALA A 236 -10.75 -8.94 -9.80
CA ALA A 236 -12.06 -9.54 -9.59
C ALA A 236 -13.06 -8.54 -8.96
N ASN A 237 -12.63 -7.74 -7.98
CA ASN A 237 -13.47 -6.73 -7.36
C ASN A 237 -13.82 -5.58 -8.32
N ALA A 238 -12.89 -5.15 -9.18
CA ALA A 238 -13.16 -4.13 -10.20
C ALA A 238 -14.20 -4.60 -11.22
N LEU A 239 -14.08 -5.85 -11.70
CA LEU A 239 -15.02 -6.45 -12.63
C LEU A 239 -16.44 -6.55 -12.04
N LEU A 240 -16.56 -7.01 -10.79
CA LEU A 240 -17.84 -7.10 -10.07
C LEU A 240 -18.53 -5.74 -9.88
N GLN A 241 -17.76 -4.65 -9.79
CA GLN A 241 -18.31 -3.31 -9.60
C GLN A 241 -18.61 -2.55 -10.90
N SER A 242 -18.27 -3.12 -12.05
CA SER A 242 -18.53 -2.52 -13.35
C SER A 242 -20.03 -2.28 -13.58
N PRO A 243 -20.42 -1.20 -14.30
CA PRO A 243 -21.83 -0.87 -14.54
C PRO A 243 -22.59 -1.98 -15.26
N GLU A 244 -21.90 -2.69 -16.16
CA GLU A 244 -22.45 -3.79 -16.95
C GLU A 244 -22.81 -4.99 -16.08
N VAL A 245 -21.94 -5.35 -15.13
CA VAL A 245 -22.20 -6.44 -14.20
C VAL A 245 -23.31 -6.06 -13.22
N LYS A 246 -23.29 -4.84 -12.66
CA LYS A 246 -24.35 -4.34 -11.78
C LYS A 246 -25.74 -4.36 -12.41
N ALA A 247 -25.86 -4.18 -13.72
CA ALA A 247 -27.14 -4.21 -14.43
C ALA A 247 -27.74 -5.63 -14.57
N ILE A 248 -26.91 -6.67 -14.50
CA ILE A 248 -27.34 -8.07 -14.68
C ILE A 248 -27.68 -8.73 -13.35
N ILE A 249 -27.06 -8.26 -12.26
CA ILE A 249 -27.26 -8.81 -10.92
C ILE A 249 -28.74 -8.66 -10.55
N PRO A 250 -29.45 -9.77 -10.27
CA PRO A 250 -30.82 -9.71 -9.76
C PRO A 250 -30.90 -8.89 -8.48
N SER A 251 -31.99 -8.15 -8.27
CA SER A 251 -32.16 -7.30 -7.08
C SER A 251 -32.19 -8.09 -5.76
N ASP A 252 -32.44 -9.40 -5.82
CA ASP A 252 -32.42 -10.33 -4.71
C ASP A 252 -31.05 -10.94 -4.43
N VAL A 253 -29.97 -10.56 -5.16
CA VAL A 253 -28.62 -11.12 -5.00
C VAL A 253 -27.59 -10.04 -4.66
N GLN A 254 -26.63 -10.37 -3.80
CA GLN A 254 -25.52 -9.53 -3.39
C GLN A 254 -24.21 -10.32 -3.37
N PHE A 255 -23.14 -9.75 -3.93
CA PHE A 255 -21.78 -10.26 -3.77
C PHE A 255 -21.15 -9.70 -2.50
N ALA A 256 -20.52 -10.56 -1.71
CA ALA A 256 -19.88 -10.18 -0.45
C ALA A 256 -18.54 -10.89 -0.30
N TRP A 257 -17.49 -10.14 0.00
CA TRP A 257 -16.16 -10.69 0.27
C TRP A 257 -16.05 -11.19 1.72
N SER A 258 -15.19 -12.17 1.96
CA SER A 258 -14.87 -12.60 3.32
C SER A 258 -14.25 -11.44 4.11
N THR A 259 -14.46 -11.38 5.42
CA THR A 259 -13.76 -10.40 6.26
C THR A 259 -12.27 -10.67 6.27
N ARG A 260 -11.90 -11.95 6.37
CA ARG A 260 -10.51 -12.39 6.51
C ARG A 260 -10.03 -13.16 5.27
N PRO A 261 -8.77 -12.91 4.85
CA PRO A 261 -8.10 -13.78 3.89
C PRO A 261 -7.70 -15.10 4.57
N PHE A 262 -7.55 -16.15 3.78
CA PHE A 262 -7.07 -17.44 4.25
C PHE A 262 -5.83 -17.88 3.47
N PHE A 263 -5.01 -18.70 4.12
CA PHE A 263 -3.78 -19.24 3.52
C PHE A 263 -4.02 -20.66 3.02
N ARG A 264 -3.45 -20.96 1.87
CA ARG A 264 -3.35 -22.31 1.34
C ARG A 264 -1.95 -22.50 0.79
N GLY A 265 -1.16 -23.34 1.46
CA GLY A 265 0.28 -23.39 1.25
C GLY A 265 0.92 -22.03 1.58
N GLU A 266 1.75 -21.51 0.68
CA GLU A 266 2.38 -20.19 0.82
C GLU A 266 1.55 -19.05 0.21
N ARG A 267 0.42 -19.36 -0.44
CA ARG A 267 -0.41 -18.38 -1.15
C ARG A 267 -1.59 -17.92 -0.30
N LYS A 268 -1.91 -16.64 -0.43
CA LYS A 268 -2.99 -15.96 0.29
C LYS A 268 -4.18 -15.77 -0.63
N TYR A 269 -5.37 -16.10 -0.13
CA TYR A 269 -6.63 -16.05 -0.89
C TYR A 269 -7.68 -15.22 -0.15
N GLN A 270 -8.59 -14.62 -0.91
CA GLN A 270 -9.80 -13.97 -0.42
C GLN A 270 -11.02 -14.77 -0.86
N GLY A 271 -11.98 -15.01 0.05
CA GLY A 271 -13.22 -15.71 -0.28
C GLY A 271 -14.28 -14.75 -0.81
N LEU A 272 -14.94 -15.11 -1.90
CA LEU A 272 -16.12 -14.43 -2.42
C LEU A 272 -17.36 -15.29 -2.16
N TYR A 273 -18.42 -14.67 -1.66
CA TYR A 273 -19.72 -15.30 -1.42
C TYR A 273 -20.80 -14.60 -2.23
N ILE A 274 -21.78 -15.38 -2.68
CA ILE A 274 -22.99 -14.87 -3.34
C ILE A 274 -24.16 -15.11 -2.40
N LEU A 275 -24.81 -14.03 -1.98
CA LEU A 275 -25.83 -14.02 -0.93
C LEU A 275 -27.17 -13.57 -1.50
N ARG A 276 -28.27 -14.03 -0.89
CA ARG A 276 -29.56 -13.38 -1.09
C ARG A 276 -29.57 -12.05 -0.35
N ASN A 277 -30.05 -11.00 -0.99
CA ASN A 277 -30.06 -9.64 -0.46
C ASN A 277 -31.00 -9.49 0.76
N ARG A 278 -32.02 -10.36 0.84
CA ARG A 278 -32.96 -10.43 1.97
C ARG A 278 -32.23 -10.75 3.27
N VAL A 279 -32.37 -9.86 4.25
CA VAL A 279 -31.91 -10.09 5.63
C VAL A 279 -32.94 -10.98 6.33
N GLU A 280 -32.51 -12.17 6.76
CA GLU A 280 -33.38 -13.14 7.44
C GLU A 280 -33.45 -12.90 8.95
N LEU A 281 -32.34 -12.47 9.55
CA LEU A 281 -32.27 -12.02 10.94
C LEU A 281 -31.24 -10.89 11.07
N SER A 282 -31.56 -9.88 11.86
CA SER A 282 -30.66 -8.77 12.21
C SER A 282 -30.07 -8.97 13.62
N GLY A 283 -28.91 -8.36 13.87
CA GLY A 283 -28.27 -8.32 15.19
C GLY A 283 -29.08 -7.64 16.30
N GLU A 284 -30.20 -6.97 15.97
CA GLU A 284 -31.11 -6.38 16.95
C GLU A 284 -31.66 -7.38 17.99
N HIS A 285 -31.71 -8.66 17.61
CA HIS A 285 -32.25 -9.73 18.44
C HIS A 285 -31.18 -10.44 19.29
N LEU A 286 -29.94 -9.94 19.27
CA LEU A 286 -28.83 -10.52 20.02
C LEU A 286 -28.82 -9.99 21.46
N VAL A 287 -28.81 -10.90 22.43
CA VAL A 287 -28.77 -10.57 23.86
C VAL A 287 -27.35 -10.62 24.39
N ASP A 288 -26.59 -11.64 24.00
CA ASP A 288 -25.22 -11.82 24.44
C ASP A 288 -24.37 -12.55 23.38
N ALA A 289 -23.06 -12.33 23.39
CA ALA A 289 -22.09 -13.02 22.56
C ALA A 289 -20.76 -13.21 23.29
N ASN A 290 -20.37 -14.45 23.53
CA ASN A 290 -19.18 -14.80 24.30
C ASN A 290 -18.19 -15.63 23.46
N PRO A 291 -16.90 -15.28 23.46
CA PRO A 291 -15.89 -16.09 22.80
C PRO A 291 -15.69 -17.39 23.59
N SER A 292 -15.55 -18.50 22.88
CA SER A 292 -15.35 -19.83 23.45
C SER A 292 -14.48 -20.66 22.51
N PHE A 293 -14.24 -21.92 22.88
CA PHE A 293 -13.62 -22.91 22.02
C PHE A 293 -14.61 -24.02 21.68
N ASP A 294 -14.53 -24.54 20.46
CA ASP A 294 -15.24 -25.75 20.09
C ASP A 294 -14.53 -27.02 20.64
N GLN A 295 -15.11 -28.19 20.35
CA GLN A 295 -14.56 -29.49 20.77
C GLN A 295 -13.15 -29.78 20.22
N PHE A 296 -12.76 -29.09 19.14
CA PHE A 296 -11.45 -29.22 18.49
C PHE A 296 -10.49 -28.08 18.89
N ARG A 297 -10.80 -27.33 19.94
CA ARG A 297 -10.04 -26.14 20.40
C ARG A 297 -9.91 -25.02 19.36
N ARG A 298 -10.86 -24.92 18.43
CA ARG A 298 -10.95 -23.79 17.49
C ARG A 298 -11.73 -22.66 18.14
N PRO A 299 -11.31 -21.40 17.98
CA PRO A 299 -12.02 -20.27 18.53
C PRO A 299 -13.39 -20.11 17.85
N ILE A 300 -14.44 -19.93 18.65
CA ILE A 300 -15.83 -19.71 18.22
C ILE A 300 -16.46 -18.57 19.01
N VAL A 301 -17.55 -18.00 18.52
CA VAL A 301 -18.38 -17.07 19.32
C VAL A 301 -19.75 -17.69 19.56
N SER A 302 -20.05 -17.99 20.82
CA SER A 302 -21.37 -18.44 21.24
C SER A 302 -22.27 -17.22 21.44
N PHE A 303 -23.49 -17.25 20.93
CA PHE A 303 -24.45 -16.15 21.07
C PHE A 303 -25.80 -16.61 21.60
N GLU A 304 -26.49 -15.67 22.25
CA GLU A 304 -27.83 -15.85 22.80
C GLU A 304 -28.78 -14.82 22.18
N LEU A 305 -29.98 -15.28 21.78
CA LEU A 305 -31.02 -14.47 21.16
C LEU A 305 -32.15 -14.19 22.15
N ASP A 306 -32.86 -13.09 21.92
CA ASP A 306 -34.09 -12.80 22.65
C ASP A 306 -35.22 -13.78 22.27
N LYS A 307 -36.33 -13.78 23.02
CA LYS A 307 -37.46 -14.70 22.77
C LYS A 307 -38.09 -14.56 21.38
N ALA A 308 -38.08 -13.36 20.78
CA ALA A 308 -38.64 -13.11 19.47
C ALA A 308 -37.68 -13.58 18.35
N GLY A 309 -36.40 -13.23 18.48
CA GLY A 309 -35.29 -13.68 17.66
C GLY A 309 -35.18 -15.20 17.64
N ALA A 310 -35.25 -15.85 18.80
CA ALA A 310 -35.20 -17.31 18.91
C ALA A 310 -36.31 -18.02 18.12
N ARG A 311 -37.53 -17.46 18.09
CA ARG A 311 -38.64 -18.00 17.28
C ARG A 311 -38.41 -17.80 15.79
N LYS A 312 -37.99 -16.60 15.39
CA LYS A 312 -37.66 -16.28 13.98
C LYS A 312 -36.53 -17.18 13.48
N PHE A 313 -35.46 -17.31 14.27
CA PHE A 313 -34.28 -18.08 13.93
C PHE A 313 -34.56 -19.58 13.91
N ALA A 314 -35.39 -20.10 14.82
CA ALA A 314 -35.85 -21.49 14.77
C ALA A 314 -36.68 -21.77 13.50
N GLY A 315 -37.57 -20.86 13.12
CA GLY A 315 -38.31 -20.95 11.85
C GLY A 315 -37.38 -20.95 10.64
N LEU A 316 -36.43 -20.02 10.60
CA LEU A 316 -35.45 -19.91 9.53
C LEU A 316 -34.58 -21.17 9.40
N THR A 317 -34.01 -21.65 10.50
CA THR A 317 -33.08 -22.79 10.50
C THR A 317 -33.78 -24.11 10.25
N SER A 318 -35.01 -24.30 10.75
CA SER A 318 -35.81 -25.51 10.47
C SER A 318 -36.21 -25.63 9.00
N ALA A 319 -36.47 -24.51 8.31
CA ALA A 319 -36.83 -24.51 6.88
C ALA A 319 -35.62 -24.63 5.93
N ASN A 320 -34.39 -24.44 6.44
CA ASN A 320 -33.17 -24.35 5.63
C ASN A 320 -32.05 -25.28 6.13
N ILE A 321 -32.41 -26.45 6.64
CA ILE A 321 -31.44 -27.49 7.03
C ILE A 321 -30.58 -27.88 5.82
N ASN A 322 -29.27 -28.09 6.06
CA ASN A 322 -28.23 -28.36 5.06
C ASN A 322 -28.02 -27.22 4.06
N LYS A 323 -28.53 -26.02 4.33
CA LYS A 323 -28.21 -24.82 3.54
C LYS A 323 -27.21 -23.93 4.29
N PRO A 324 -26.35 -23.20 3.56
CA PRO A 324 -25.38 -22.32 4.19
C PRO A 324 -26.04 -21.00 4.61
N LEU A 325 -25.71 -20.56 5.82
CA LEU A 325 -26.19 -19.31 6.39
C LEU A 325 -25.00 -18.37 6.57
N ALA A 326 -24.92 -17.35 5.73
CA ALA A 326 -23.88 -16.33 5.82
C ALA A 326 -24.16 -15.38 6.98
N ILE A 327 -23.10 -15.17 7.77
CA ILE A 327 -23.04 -14.20 8.85
C ILE A 327 -22.27 -13.01 8.30
N VAL A 328 -22.98 -11.91 8.12
CA VAL A 328 -22.48 -10.72 7.43
C VAL A 328 -22.36 -9.58 8.43
N LEU A 329 -21.22 -8.90 8.38
CA LEU A 329 -20.94 -7.69 9.12
C LEU A 329 -20.44 -6.65 8.13
N ASP A 330 -21.14 -5.52 8.02
CA ASP A 330 -20.79 -4.43 7.08
C ASP A 330 -20.56 -4.93 5.64
N ASP A 331 -21.47 -5.75 5.11
CA ASP A 331 -21.40 -6.39 3.78
C ASP A 331 -20.20 -7.33 3.57
N ARG A 332 -19.46 -7.67 4.62
CA ARG A 332 -18.41 -8.69 4.60
C ARG A 332 -18.85 -9.95 5.32
N VAL A 333 -18.52 -11.10 4.77
CA VAL A 333 -18.90 -12.39 5.34
C VAL A 333 -17.86 -12.82 6.36
N GLU A 334 -18.27 -12.91 7.63
CA GLU A 334 -17.45 -13.50 8.68
C GLU A 334 -17.33 -15.01 8.49
N SER A 335 -18.46 -15.65 8.23
CA SER A 335 -18.53 -17.09 7.97
C SER A 335 -19.84 -17.46 7.29
N ALA A 336 -19.87 -18.61 6.61
CA ALA A 336 -21.08 -19.16 6.02
C ALA A 336 -21.20 -20.68 6.32
N PRO A 337 -21.41 -21.07 7.60
CA PRO A 337 -21.57 -22.46 7.96
C PRO A 337 -22.90 -23.05 7.45
N GLU A 338 -22.93 -24.35 7.24
CA GLU A 338 -24.15 -25.10 6.93
C GLU A 338 -25.02 -25.27 8.18
N ILE A 339 -26.33 -25.09 8.03
CA ILE A 339 -27.30 -25.30 9.10
C ILE A 339 -27.48 -26.81 9.30
N LYS A 340 -26.86 -27.36 10.36
CA LYS A 340 -26.95 -28.80 10.69
C LYS A 340 -28.22 -29.20 11.44
N ALA A 341 -28.76 -28.29 12.24
CA ALA A 341 -29.93 -28.52 13.08
C ALA A 341 -30.68 -27.20 13.33
N THR A 342 -31.92 -27.29 13.81
CA THR A 342 -32.70 -26.12 14.21
C THR A 342 -32.06 -25.45 15.42
N ILE A 343 -31.75 -24.15 15.30
CA ILE A 343 -31.16 -23.33 16.37
C ILE A 343 -32.26 -22.45 16.95
N ARG A 344 -32.41 -22.46 18.28
CA ARG A 344 -33.42 -21.70 19.00
C ARG A 344 -32.83 -20.43 19.60
N ASP A 345 -32.62 -20.45 20.91
CA ASP A 345 -32.15 -19.35 21.75
C ASP A 345 -30.63 -19.20 21.75
N ARG A 346 -29.89 -20.30 21.61
CA ARG A 346 -28.42 -20.29 21.63
C ARG A 346 -27.83 -20.88 20.38
N GLY A 347 -26.84 -20.18 19.81
CA GLY A 347 -26.11 -20.61 18.63
C GLY A 347 -24.60 -20.40 18.79
N GLN A 348 -23.84 -20.91 17.84
CA GLN A 348 -22.39 -20.71 17.75
C GLN A 348 -22.01 -20.23 16.35
N ILE A 349 -21.09 -19.28 16.29
CA ILE A 349 -20.51 -18.73 15.08
C ILE A 349 -19.10 -19.30 14.96
N GLU A 350 -18.86 -20.03 13.88
CA GLU A 350 -17.54 -20.55 13.53
C GLU A 350 -16.79 -19.47 12.74
N LEU A 351 -15.54 -19.13 13.09
CA LEU A 351 -14.80 -18.01 12.48
C LEU A 351 -14.12 -18.36 11.14
N GLY A 352 -14.55 -19.43 10.47
CA GLY A 352 -14.11 -19.81 9.13
C GLY A 352 -12.61 -20.18 9.01
N GLY A 353 -12.29 -21.48 9.10
CA GLY A 353 -10.99 -22.04 8.65
C GLY A 353 -9.75 -21.74 9.51
N ALA A 354 -8.62 -22.36 9.15
CA ALA A 354 -7.40 -22.52 9.95
C ALA A 354 -6.59 -21.23 10.26
N GLY A 355 -7.14 -20.05 10.02
CA GLY A 355 -6.48 -18.76 10.26
C GLY A 355 -7.09 -17.93 11.40
N ALA A 356 -8.22 -18.34 11.98
CA ALA A 356 -8.89 -17.57 13.03
C ALA A 356 -8.15 -17.66 14.37
N SER A 357 -7.83 -16.51 14.95
CA SER A 357 -7.17 -16.42 16.25
C SER A 357 -8.16 -16.31 17.42
N TRP A 358 -7.71 -16.55 18.64
CA TRP A 358 -8.50 -16.26 19.85
C TRP A 358 -8.85 -14.76 19.95
N GLU A 359 -7.93 -13.88 19.52
CA GLU A 359 -8.18 -12.44 19.51
C GLU A 359 -9.31 -12.08 18.53
N ASP A 360 -9.40 -12.79 17.40
CA ASP A 360 -10.48 -12.57 16.43
C ASP A 360 -11.86 -12.95 17.01
N ALA A 361 -11.94 -14.03 17.79
CA ALA A 361 -13.19 -14.42 18.47
C ALA A 361 -13.57 -13.42 19.55
N LYS A 362 -12.59 -12.92 20.32
CA LYS A 362 -12.80 -11.86 21.30
C LYS A 362 -13.28 -10.58 20.63
N LEU A 363 -12.63 -10.17 19.54
CA LEU A 363 -13.02 -9.05 18.68
C LEU A 363 -14.47 -9.18 18.20
N LEU A 364 -14.80 -10.29 17.55
CA LEU A 364 -16.14 -10.55 17.02
C LEU A 364 -17.18 -10.51 18.15
N SER A 365 -16.92 -11.18 19.28
CA SER A 365 -17.85 -11.19 20.42
C SER A 365 -18.20 -9.78 20.92
N VAL A 366 -17.25 -8.84 20.86
CA VAL A 366 -17.49 -7.46 21.24
C VAL A 366 -18.28 -6.71 20.18
N VAL A 367 -17.96 -6.90 18.90
CA VAL A 367 -18.75 -6.29 17.81
C VAL A 367 -20.21 -6.75 17.88
N LEU A 368 -20.41 -8.03 18.19
CA LEU A 368 -21.73 -8.60 18.34
C LEU A 368 -22.47 -8.07 19.59
N LYS A 369 -21.82 -8.05 20.75
CA LYS A 369 -22.38 -7.52 22.01
C LYS A 369 -22.72 -6.04 21.97
N ALA A 370 -21.83 -5.24 21.38
CA ALA A 370 -22.02 -3.81 21.31
C ALA A 370 -23.14 -3.42 20.34
N GLY A 371 -23.51 -4.33 19.43
CA GLY A 371 -24.20 -3.95 18.22
C GLY A 371 -23.39 -2.87 17.50
N ALA A 372 -24.10 -1.98 16.83
CA ALA A 372 -23.53 -1.09 15.85
C ALA A 372 -22.63 0.01 16.47
N LEU A 373 -21.31 -0.08 16.18
CA LEU A 373 -20.16 0.73 16.70
C LEU A 373 -19.99 0.74 18.25
N PRO A 374 -18.84 0.29 18.80
CA PRO A 374 -18.63 0.14 20.24
C PRO A 374 -18.56 1.48 21.02
N ALA A 375 -18.42 2.59 20.32
CA ALA A 375 -18.49 3.95 20.85
C ALA A 375 -18.72 4.92 19.69
N LYS A 376 -19.38 6.05 19.95
CA LYS A 376 -19.48 7.12 18.95
C LYS A 376 -18.07 7.63 18.65
N VAL A 377 -17.77 7.77 17.38
CA VAL A 377 -16.50 8.31 16.92
C VAL A 377 -16.73 9.75 16.48
N ASN A 378 -16.11 10.69 17.18
CA ASN A 378 -16.21 12.11 16.87
C ASN A 378 -15.00 12.55 16.08
N ILE A 379 -15.20 13.34 15.02
CA ILE A 379 -14.11 13.96 14.29
C ILE A 379 -13.67 15.19 15.06
N ILE A 380 -12.45 15.15 15.59
CA ILE A 380 -11.87 16.28 16.34
C ILE A 380 -11.03 17.20 15.46
N GLN A 381 -10.53 16.69 14.33
CA GLN A 381 -9.75 17.47 13.38
C GLN A 381 -9.97 16.91 11.97
N ASN A 382 -10.13 17.80 11.00
CA ASN A 382 -10.05 17.47 9.59
C ASN A 382 -9.14 18.49 8.88
N SER A 383 -8.41 18.03 7.87
CA SER A 383 -7.63 18.88 6.99
C SER A 383 -7.70 18.30 5.59
N ILE A 384 -8.11 19.12 4.62
CA ILE A 384 -8.05 18.74 3.21
C ILE A 384 -6.92 19.52 2.56
N ILE A 385 -6.08 18.81 1.81
CA ILE A 385 -5.04 19.40 0.97
C ILE A 385 -5.39 19.08 -0.48
N GLY A 386 -5.53 20.13 -1.30
CA GLY A 386 -5.79 19.98 -2.72
C GLY A 386 -4.59 19.39 -3.47
N PRO A 387 -4.79 18.50 -4.47
CA PRO A 387 -3.70 17.93 -5.27
C PRO A 387 -2.81 18.97 -5.97
N SER A 388 -3.39 20.11 -6.39
CA SER A 388 -2.65 21.21 -7.01
C SER A 388 -1.65 21.88 -6.07
N LEU A 389 -2.00 22.02 -4.78
CA LEU A 389 -1.15 22.60 -3.76
C LEU A 389 0.06 21.71 -3.45
N GLY A 390 -0.18 20.39 -3.44
CA GLY A 390 0.86 19.38 -3.31
C GLY A 390 1.85 19.44 -4.48
N GLN A 391 1.35 19.46 -5.72
CA GLN A 391 2.21 19.51 -6.91
C GLN A 391 3.06 20.78 -6.99
N ASP A 392 2.49 21.95 -6.66
CA ASP A 392 3.24 23.22 -6.64
C ASP A 392 4.36 23.17 -5.58
N SER A 393 4.07 22.59 -4.42
CA SER A 393 5.05 22.41 -3.35
C SER A 393 6.17 21.44 -3.72
N ILE A 394 5.86 20.34 -4.42
CA ILE A 394 6.87 19.43 -4.99
C ILE A 394 7.77 20.17 -5.97
N ASN A 395 7.18 20.94 -6.89
CA ASN A 395 7.95 21.65 -7.92
C ASN A 395 8.90 22.69 -7.32
N LYS A 396 8.39 23.52 -6.39
CA LYS A 396 9.19 24.52 -5.67
C LYS A 396 10.25 23.86 -4.79
N GLY A 397 9.89 22.80 -4.07
CA GLY A 397 10.82 22.03 -3.24
C GLY A 397 11.95 21.38 -4.04
N LYS A 398 11.62 20.76 -5.18
CA LYS A 398 12.60 20.20 -6.13
C LYS A 398 13.53 21.28 -6.66
N MET A 399 13.00 22.44 -7.05
CA MET A 399 13.81 23.55 -7.56
C MET A 399 14.75 24.09 -6.48
N ALA A 400 14.25 24.33 -5.26
CA ALA A 400 15.06 24.78 -4.12
C ALA A 400 16.17 23.77 -3.77
N MET A 401 15.85 22.47 -3.78
CA MET A 401 16.83 21.41 -3.55
C MET A 401 17.93 21.39 -4.62
N ILE A 402 17.58 21.49 -5.91
CA ILE A 402 18.57 21.49 -7.00
C ILE A 402 19.47 22.73 -6.93
N ILE A 403 18.89 23.92 -6.74
CA ILE A 403 19.66 25.17 -6.64
C ILE A 403 20.59 25.11 -5.42
N GLY A 404 20.09 24.66 -4.27
CA GLY A 404 20.89 24.50 -3.05
C GLY A 404 22.04 23.51 -3.24
N LEU A 405 21.78 22.35 -3.87
CA LEU A 405 22.80 21.36 -4.16
C LEU A 405 23.90 21.93 -5.06
N ILE A 406 23.54 22.58 -6.17
CA ILE A 406 24.52 23.17 -7.08
C ILE A 406 25.34 24.25 -6.37
N ALA A 407 24.71 25.11 -5.57
CA ALA A 407 25.41 26.15 -4.82
C ALA A 407 26.44 25.57 -3.84
N VAL A 408 26.08 24.51 -3.11
CA VAL A 408 26.97 23.80 -2.18
C VAL A 408 28.14 23.14 -2.92
N LEU A 409 27.87 22.41 -4.01
CA LEU A 409 28.91 21.77 -4.84
C LEU A 409 29.90 22.79 -5.38
N VAL A 410 29.40 23.91 -5.92
CA VAL A 410 30.23 24.99 -6.46
C VAL A 410 31.09 25.61 -5.35
N PHE A 411 30.51 25.92 -4.20
CA PHE A 411 31.24 26.47 -3.06
C PHE A 411 32.35 25.53 -2.58
N MET A 412 32.03 24.23 -2.42
CA MET A 412 32.98 23.21 -1.99
C MET A 412 34.14 23.06 -2.97
N PHE A 413 33.85 23.02 -4.27
CA PHE A 413 34.85 22.95 -5.32
C PHE A 413 35.79 24.15 -5.31
N PHE A 414 35.29 25.38 -5.21
CA PHE A 414 36.15 26.57 -5.23
C PHE A 414 36.96 26.75 -3.94
N TYR A 415 36.36 26.49 -2.77
CA TYR A 415 37.02 26.73 -1.49
C TYR A 415 38.03 25.64 -1.10
N TYR A 416 37.70 24.36 -1.32
CA TYR A 416 38.51 23.21 -0.89
C TYR A 416 39.12 22.41 -2.06
N ARG A 417 38.92 22.85 -3.31
CA ARG A 417 39.50 22.23 -4.52
C ARG A 417 39.22 20.72 -4.57
N LEU A 418 40.27 19.90 -4.66
CA LEU A 418 40.14 18.45 -4.80
C LEU A 418 39.61 17.78 -3.54
N SER A 419 39.78 18.40 -2.36
CA SER A 419 39.18 17.92 -1.11
C SER A 419 37.69 18.22 -1.06
N GLY A 420 37.27 19.34 -1.65
CA GLY A 420 35.87 19.67 -1.89
C GLY A 420 35.17 18.61 -2.75
N LEU A 421 35.80 18.17 -3.84
CA LEU A 421 35.25 17.13 -4.72
C LEU A 421 35.04 15.77 -4.01
N ILE A 422 35.87 15.45 -3.02
CA ILE A 422 35.71 14.26 -2.17
C ILE A 422 34.50 14.42 -1.23
N ALA A 423 34.31 15.61 -0.66
CA ALA A 423 33.14 15.92 0.16
C ALA A 423 31.86 15.87 -0.67
N ASP A 424 31.90 16.40 -1.90
CA ASP A 424 30.78 16.39 -2.85
C ASP A 424 30.36 14.96 -3.23
N LEU A 425 31.32 14.06 -3.44
CA LEU A 425 31.03 12.63 -3.63
C LEU A 425 30.31 12.05 -2.41
N GLY A 426 30.76 12.38 -1.19
CA GLY A 426 30.10 11.98 0.05
C GLY A 426 28.68 12.52 0.17
N LEU A 427 28.46 13.77 -0.25
CA LEU A 427 27.13 14.41 -0.27
C LEU A 427 26.17 13.69 -1.22
N LEU A 428 26.61 13.40 -2.45
CA LEU A 428 25.80 12.68 -3.43
C LEU A 428 25.44 11.26 -2.97
N LEU A 429 26.39 10.57 -2.34
CA LEU A 429 26.15 9.26 -1.74
C LEU A 429 25.17 9.33 -0.58
N ASN A 430 25.24 10.38 0.26
CA ASN A 430 24.26 10.58 1.32
C ASN A 430 22.85 10.74 0.73
N PHE A 431 22.68 11.60 -0.28
CA PHE A 431 21.41 11.78 -0.98
C PHE A 431 20.84 10.47 -1.52
N LEU A 432 21.67 9.69 -2.23
CA LEU A 432 21.28 8.39 -2.76
C LEU A 432 20.78 7.46 -1.63
N TRP A 433 21.49 7.42 -0.51
CA TRP A 433 21.19 6.52 0.60
C TRP A 433 19.98 6.96 1.43
N ILE A 434 19.69 8.25 1.55
CA ILE A 434 18.44 8.72 2.17
C ILE A 434 17.24 8.16 1.39
N PHE A 435 17.22 8.33 0.07
CA PHE A 435 16.11 7.80 -0.75
C PHE A 435 16.06 6.28 -0.75
N ALA A 436 17.22 5.60 -0.80
CA ALA A 436 17.27 4.15 -0.73
C ALA A 436 16.73 3.62 0.60
N PHE A 437 17.05 4.29 1.72
CA PHE A 437 16.56 3.92 3.05
C PHE A 437 15.03 4.00 3.15
N MET A 438 14.42 5.03 2.56
CA MET A 438 12.96 5.22 2.61
C MET A 438 12.18 4.11 1.89
N ILE A 439 12.80 3.46 0.90
CA ILE A 439 12.18 2.42 0.06
C ILE A 439 12.40 1.01 0.64
N ILE A 440 13.16 0.86 1.74
CA ILE A 440 13.42 -0.44 2.35
C ILE A 440 12.10 -1.09 2.79
N PRO A 441 11.81 -2.33 2.31
CA PRO A 441 10.63 -3.07 2.74
C PRO A 441 10.62 -3.25 4.26
N GLY A 442 9.53 -2.81 4.90
CA GLY A 442 9.34 -2.89 6.36
C GLY A 442 9.50 -1.56 7.09
N ILE A 443 10.25 -0.60 6.53
CA ILE A 443 10.34 0.77 7.07
C ILE A 443 9.28 1.67 6.42
N ASN A 444 9.07 1.53 5.10
CA ASN A 444 8.03 2.21 4.30
C ASN A 444 7.81 3.68 4.70
N ALA A 445 8.90 4.45 4.79
CA ALA A 445 8.84 5.84 5.23
C ALA A 445 8.16 6.72 4.17
N THR A 446 7.26 7.59 4.63
CA THR A 446 6.52 8.49 3.75
C THR A 446 7.29 9.80 3.56
N LEU A 447 7.51 10.22 2.32
CA LEU A 447 8.08 11.53 1.98
C LEU A 447 6.99 12.61 2.07
N THR A 448 7.19 13.59 2.94
CA THR A 448 6.29 14.74 3.15
C THR A 448 6.99 16.05 2.76
N MET A 449 6.28 17.17 2.67
CA MET A 449 6.85 18.51 2.48
C MET A 449 7.86 18.85 3.59
N PRO A 450 7.55 18.69 4.91
CA PRO A 450 8.56 18.77 5.94
C PRO A 450 9.69 17.76 5.72
N GLY A 451 9.39 16.53 5.30
CA GLY A 451 10.41 15.54 4.94
C GLY A 451 11.44 16.05 3.92
N ILE A 452 10.98 16.74 2.87
CA ILE A 452 11.82 17.42 1.87
C ILE A 452 12.68 18.51 2.52
N ALA A 453 12.12 19.32 3.42
CA ALA A 453 12.89 20.30 4.17
C ALA A 453 13.97 19.64 5.05
N GLY A 454 13.68 18.48 5.63
CA GLY A 454 14.65 17.65 6.35
C GLY A 454 15.80 17.21 5.45
N ILE A 455 15.50 16.76 4.23
CA ILE A 455 16.52 16.41 3.23
C ILE A 455 17.39 17.63 2.90
N ILE A 456 16.78 18.80 2.67
CA ILE A 456 17.51 20.05 2.40
C ILE A 456 18.40 20.43 3.59
N LEU A 457 17.91 20.31 4.82
CA LEU A 457 18.68 20.59 6.03
C LEU A 457 19.87 19.62 6.16
N THR A 458 19.64 18.33 5.94
CA THR A 458 20.71 17.31 5.97
C THR A 458 21.75 17.52 4.88
N MET A 459 21.40 18.13 3.75
CA MET A 459 22.36 18.53 2.71
C MET A 459 23.41 19.49 3.28
N GLY A 460 22.99 20.54 3.99
CA GLY A 460 23.89 21.49 4.62
C GLY A 460 24.74 20.85 5.72
N MET A 461 24.12 20.05 6.59
CA MET A 461 24.83 19.37 7.69
C MET A 461 25.82 18.29 7.20
N SER A 462 25.54 17.65 6.07
CA SER A 462 26.44 16.64 5.49
C SER A 462 27.78 17.22 5.03
N VAL A 463 27.76 18.49 4.65
CA VAL A 463 28.91 19.25 4.17
C VAL A 463 29.70 19.78 5.37
N ASP A 464 29.01 20.21 6.44
CA ASP A 464 29.60 20.74 7.67
C ASP A 464 30.62 19.79 8.34
N SER A 465 30.30 18.50 8.41
CA SER A 465 31.24 17.50 8.96
C SER A 465 32.55 17.43 8.18
N ASN A 466 32.47 17.53 6.85
CA ASN A 466 33.66 17.53 6.00
C ASN A 466 34.43 18.85 6.12
N VAL A 467 33.75 19.99 6.25
CA VAL A 467 34.35 21.31 6.53
C VAL A 467 35.16 21.27 7.83
N LEU A 468 34.58 20.78 8.93
CA LEU A 468 35.25 20.69 10.23
C LEU A 468 36.52 19.82 10.16
N ILE A 469 36.46 18.68 9.47
CA ILE A 469 37.62 17.82 9.22
C ILE A 469 38.69 18.60 8.44
N PHE A 470 38.32 19.28 7.36
CA PHE A 470 39.28 19.97 6.50
C PHE A 470 39.96 21.14 7.21
N GLU A 471 39.21 21.95 7.95
CA GLU A 471 39.79 23.04 8.73
C GLU A 471 40.71 22.52 9.82
N ARG A 472 40.34 21.42 10.51
CA ARG A 472 41.23 20.82 11.51
C ARG A 472 42.51 20.29 10.88
N ILE A 473 42.44 19.64 9.72
CA ILE A 473 43.64 19.20 8.98
C ILE A 473 44.50 20.40 8.57
N ARG A 474 43.88 21.49 8.09
CA ARG A 474 44.55 22.71 7.66
C ARG A 474 45.25 23.40 8.83
N GLU A 475 44.64 23.39 10.01
CA GLU A 475 45.25 23.86 11.27
C GLU A 475 46.48 23.03 11.65
N GLU A 476 46.39 21.70 11.62
CA GLU A 476 47.52 20.81 11.92
C GLU A 476 48.65 20.95 10.88
N LEU A 477 48.34 21.16 9.60
CA LEU A 477 49.33 21.46 8.56
C LEU A 477 50.08 22.77 8.84
N ARG A 478 49.39 23.81 9.33
CA ARG A 478 50.02 25.10 9.71
C ARG A 478 50.98 24.96 10.88
N THR A 479 50.81 23.95 11.75
CA THR A 479 51.77 23.65 12.83
C THR A 479 53.05 22.96 12.34
N GLY A 480 53.17 22.68 11.03
CA GLY A 480 54.36 22.05 10.43
C GLY A 480 54.37 20.52 10.46
N LYS A 481 53.27 19.88 10.87
CA LYS A 481 53.14 18.41 10.82
C LYS A 481 53.13 17.89 9.39
N THR A 482 53.64 16.68 9.20
CA THR A 482 53.58 15.99 7.89
C THR A 482 52.12 15.74 7.50
N ILE A 483 51.84 15.71 6.19
CA ILE A 483 50.49 15.44 5.63
C ILE A 483 49.80 14.25 6.31
N ARG A 484 50.51 13.14 6.51
CA ARG A 484 49.93 11.94 7.15
C ARG A 484 49.53 12.22 8.61
N ALA A 485 50.44 12.82 9.38
CA ALA A 485 50.20 13.14 10.78
C ALA A 485 49.10 14.20 10.95
N SER A 486 48.99 15.16 10.03
CA SER A 486 47.94 16.18 10.04
C SER A 486 46.57 15.62 9.72
N ILE A 487 46.47 14.66 8.77
CA ILE A 487 45.20 13.96 8.50
C ILE A 487 44.77 13.17 9.75
N ASP A 488 45.67 12.38 10.34
CA ASP A 488 45.33 11.56 11.52
C ASP A 488 44.90 12.43 12.71
N ALA A 489 45.70 13.45 13.04
CA ALA A 489 45.37 14.39 14.12
C ALA A 489 44.09 15.20 13.83
N GLY A 490 43.86 15.56 12.56
CA GLY A 490 42.67 16.29 12.13
C GLY A 490 41.38 15.48 12.34
N TYR A 491 41.37 14.22 11.89
CA TYR A 491 40.23 13.32 12.10
C TYR A 491 40.00 13.02 13.58
N ASP A 492 41.05 12.72 14.36
CA ASP A 492 40.91 12.39 15.78
C ASP A 492 40.33 13.56 16.59
N ARG A 493 40.72 14.80 16.28
CA ARG A 493 40.20 16.01 16.95
C ARG A 493 38.81 16.39 16.46
N ALA A 494 38.55 16.33 15.16
CA ALA A 494 37.23 16.66 14.60
C ALA A 494 36.16 15.64 15.02
N MET A 495 36.53 14.38 15.29
CA MET A 495 35.59 13.31 15.59
C MET A 495 34.69 13.61 16.77
N LEU A 496 35.23 14.10 17.88
CA LEU A 496 34.43 14.40 19.08
C LEU A 496 33.40 15.50 18.80
N THR A 497 33.80 16.58 18.14
CA THR A 497 32.92 17.71 17.81
C THR A 497 31.81 17.29 16.83
N ILE A 498 32.14 16.48 15.83
CA ILE A 498 31.18 16.00 14.83
C ILE A 498 30.17 15.05 15.48
N ILE A 499 30.63 14.10 16.30
CA ILE A 499 29.74 13.19 17.02
C ILE A 499 28.82 13.98 17.95
N ASP A 500 29.32 14.96 18.69
CA ASP A 500 28.53 15.79 19.61
C ASP A 500 27.38 16.54 18.89
N SER A 501 27.70 17.20 17.78
CA SER A 501 26.73 17.91 16.94
C SER A 501 25.65 16.97 16.37
N HIS A 502 26.06 15.82 15.82
CA HIS A 502 25.12 14.84 15.25
C HIS A 502 24.27 14.16 16.31
N VAL A 503 24.83 13.80 17.46
CA VAL A 503 24.07 13.19 18.58
C VAL A 503 23.03 14.17 19.10
N THR A 504 23.37 15.45 19.28
CA THR A 504 22.41 16.49 19.67
C THR A 504 21.26 16.61 18.66
N THR A 505 21.58 16.53 17.37
CA THR A 505 20.58 16.56 16.29
C THR A 505 19.71 15.30 16.29
N LEU A 506 20.29 14.12 16.51
CA LEU A 506 19.56 12.85 16.61
C LEU A 506 18.63 12.82 17.82
N ILE A 507 19.04 13.37 18.96
CA ILE A 507 18.17 13.51 20.14
C ILE A 507 16.96 14.37 19.78
N THR A 508 17.18 15.51 19.13
CA THR A 508 16.08 16.38 18.67
C THR A 508 15.14 15.64 17.72
N ALA A 509 15.69 14.91 16.74
CA ALA A 509 14.92 14.12 15.80
C ALA A 509 14.13 13.00 16.50
N LEU A 510 14.69 12.36 17.54
CA LEU A 510 14.00 11.35 18.34
C LEU A 510 12.76 11.91 19.05
N PHE A 511 12.87 13.10 19.66
CA PHE A 511 11.72 13.77 20.27
C PHE A 511 10.64 14.10 19.22
N LEU A 512 11.04 14.60 18.06
CA LEU A 512 10.12 14.86 16.95
C LEU A 512 9.47 13.57 16.43
N PHE A 513 10.16 12.44 16.45
CA PHE A 513 9.61 11.15 16.02
C PHE A 513 8.59 10.58 17.03
N ILE A 514 8.90 10.65 18.33
CA ILE A 514 8.03 10.12 19.39
C ILE A 514 6.78 10.97 19.54
N PHE A 515 6.93 12.29 19.61
CA PHE A 515 5.84 13.22 19.94
C PHE A 515 5.21 13.91 18.73
N GLY A 516 5.91 13.97 17.59
CA GLY A 516 5.37 14.56 16.38
C GLY A 516 4.24 13.73 15.79
N THR A 517 3.37 14.37 15.01
CA THR A 517 2.26 13.72 14.30
C THR A 517 2.39 13.93 12.80
N GLY A 518 1.95 12.94 12.02
CA GLY A 518 1.86 13.02 10.55
C GLY A 518 3.14 13.57 9.89
N PRO A 519 3.11 14.78 9.29
CA PRO A 519 4.25 15.36 8.58
C PRO A 519 5.53 15.54 9.42
N ILE A 520 5.40 15.82 10.73
CA ILE A 520 6.55 16.04 11.62
C ILE A 520 7.36 14.76 11.82
N LYS A 521 6.69 13.61 11.88
CA LYS A 521 7.38 12.30 11.93
C LYS A 521 8.17 12.06 10.64
N GLY A 522 7.62 12.42 9.49
CA GLY A 522 8.32 12.34 8.20
C GLY A 522 9.62 13.14 8.20
N PHE A 523 9.58 14.39 8.69
CA PHE A 523 10.77 15.22 8.88
C PHE A 523 11.78 14.58 9.85
N ALA A 524 11.32 14.05 10.98
CA ALA A 524 12.18 13.42 11.97
C ALA A 524 12.93 12.20 11.40
N VAL A 525 12.26 11.38 10.59
CA VAL A 525 12.86 10.22 9.92
C VAL A 525 13.92 10.65 8.91
N THR A 526 13.59 11.59 8.01
CA THR A 526 14.57 12.03 6.99
C THR A 526 15.78 12.70 7.63
N LEU A 527 15.56 13.50 8.68
CA LEU A 527 16.62 14.12 9.48
C LEU A 527 17.52 13.06 10.14
N SER A 528 16.93 12.10 10.86
CA SER A 528 17.69 11.06 11.58
C SER A 528 18.56 10.22 10.64
N VAL A 529 17.98 9.83 9.51
CA VAL A 529 18.66 9.04 8.48
C VAL A 529 19.77 9.85 7.84
N GLY A 530 19.50 11.08 7.41
CA GLY A 530 20.49 11.92 6.75
C GLY A 530 21.67 12.28 7.66
N VAL A 531 21.41 12.55 8.94
CA VAL A 531 22.43 12.80 9.98
C VAL A 531 23.30 11.55 10.19
N THR A 532 22.69 10.38 10.37
CA THR A 532 23.41 9.11 10.55
C THR A 532 24.26 8.76 9.33
N LEU A 533 23.69 8.91 8.13
CA LEU A 533 24.40 8.67 6.88
C LEU A 533 25.53 9.69 6.68
N SER A 534 25.36 10.94 7.08
CA SER A 534 26.41 11.96 6.98
C SER A 534 27.61 11.65 7.86
N LEU A 535 27.36 11.15 9.07
CA LEU A 535 28.41 10.67 9.97
C LEU A 535 29.18 9.52 9.32
N PHE A 536 28.45 8.55 8.74
CA PHE A 536 29.05 7.41 8.06
C PHE A 536 29.88 7.83 6.83
N THR A 537 29.37 8.72 5.98
CA THR A 537 30.11 9.18 4.80
C THR A 537 31.38 9.94 5.17
N ALA A 538 31.32 10.81 6.19
CA ALA A 538 32.48 11.56 6.68
C ALA A 538 33.57 10.66 7.30
N PHE A 539 33.21 9.61 8.05
CA PHE A 539 34.23 8.79 8.73
C PHE A 539 34.71 7.57 7.94
N PHE A 540 33.86 6.98 7.11
CA PHE A 540 34.22 5.77 6.37
C PHE A 540 34.64 6.07 4.94
N ILE A 541 33.96 7.01 4.26
CA ILE A 541 34.21 7.27 2.84
C ILE A 541 35.32 8.29 2.68
N THR A 542 35.15 9.50 3.23
CA THR A 542 36.15 10.55 3.03
C THR A 542 37.48 10.15 3.68
N ARG A 543 37.46 9.60 4.89
CA ARG A 543 38.69 9.08 5.55
C ARG A 543 39.38 8.00 4.72
N ALA A 544 38.64 7.04 4.15
CA ALA A 544 39.24 6.00 3.32
C ALA A 544 39.90 6.59 2.06
N ILE A 545 39.28 7.59 1.44
CA ILE A 545 39.85 8.29 0.29
C ILE A 545 41.10 9.08 0.68
N PHE A 546 41.08 9.82 1.80
CA PHE A 546 42.26 10.52 2.32
C PHE A 546 43.38 9.56 2.70
N ASP A 547 43.06 8.40 3.28
CA ASP A 547 44.04 7.38 3.64
C ASP A 547 44.70 6.71 2.44
N ILE A 548 43.99 6.58 1.31
CA ILE A 548 44.59 6.16 0.04
C ILE A 548 45.50 7.28 -0.48
N ARG A 549 45.07 8.53 -0.31
CA ARG A 549 45.79 9.71 -0.77
C ARG A 549 46.97 10.12 0.12
N LYS A 550 47.12 9.54 1.32
CA LYS A 550 48.32 9.65 2.19
C LYS A 550 49.63 9.26 1.51
N GLN A 551 49.58 8.62 0.33
CA GLN A 551 50.78 8.32 -0.47
C GLN A 551 51.28 9.49 -1.33
N TYR A 552 50.50 10.56 -1.52
CA TYR A 552 50.89 11.72 -2.31
C TYR A 552 51.60 12.80 -1.47
N GLN A 553 52.59 13.48 -2.07
CA GLN A 553 53.41 14.51 -1.41
C GLN A 553 52.70 15.87 -1.23
N THR A 554 51.55 16.09 -1.88
CA THR A 554 50.78 17.35 -1.78
C THR A 554 49.29 17.08 -1.55
N LEU A 555 48.71 17.82 -0.60
CA LEU A 555 47.27 17.92 -0.39
C LEU A 555 46.81 19.27 -0.93
N SER A 556 45.83 19.26 -1.82
CA SER A 556 45.03 20.46 -2.12
C SER A 556 43.84 20.49 -1.15
N ILE A 557 44.06 21.06 0.03
CA ILE A 557 43.04 21.38 1.04
C ILE A 557 42.95 22.88 1.19
#